data_AF-A0A840F3E9-F1
#
_entry.id   AF-A0A840F3E9-F1
#
_cell.length_a   1.000
_cell.length_b   1.000
_cell.length_c   1.000
_cell.angle_alpha   90.00
_cell.angle_beta   90.00
_cell.angle_gamma   90.00
#
_symmetry.space_group_name_H-M   'P 1'
#
loop_
_entity.id
_entity.type
_entity.pdbx_description
1 polymer ?
#
loop_
_entity_poly.entity_id
_entity_poly.type
_entity_poly.pdbx_seq_one_letter_code
_entity_poly.pdbx_strand_id
1 'polypeptide(L)' 'MAETMEAAIATEKRLKNWRRDWKIARIERDNPHWADLAVGLGLPPLDD' A
#
# COMPACT_ATOMS: atom_id res chain seq x y z
N MET A 1 -7.75 -9.43 21.91
CA MET A 1 -8.54 -10.29 20.99
C MET A 1 -9.60 -9.40 20.39
N ALA A 2 -9.71 -9.28 19.06
CA ALA A 2 -10.80 -8.52 18.46
C ALA A 2 -12.04 -9.41 18.46
N GLU A 3 -13.04 -9.06 19.27
CA GLU A 3 -14.23 -9.91 19.53
C GLU A 3 -15.26 -9.86 18.38
N THR A 4 -15.09 -8.96 17.41
CA THR A 4 -15.95 -8.82 16.23
C THR A 4 -15.13 -8.57 14.95
N MET A 5 -15.72 -8.90 13.81
CA MET A 5 -15.12 -8.65 12.48
C MET A 5 -14.77 -7.15 12.30
N GLU A 6 -15.65 -6.26 12.74
CA GLU A 6 -15.45 -4.81 12.67
C GLU A 6 -14.25 -4.36 13.51
N ALA A 7 -14.09 -4.91 14.72
CA ALA A 7 -12.94 -4.62 15.58
C ALA A 7 -11.62 -5.13 14.97
N ALA A 8 -11.65 -6.27 14.27
CA ALA A 8 -10.48 -6.79 13.56
C ALA A 8 -10.08 -5.85 12.40
N ILE A 9 -11.05 -5.43 11.58
CA ILE A 9 -10.84 -4.49 10.47
C ILE A 9 -10.31 -3.14 10.99
N ALA A 10 -10.85 -2.62 12.10
CA ALA A 10 -10.39 -1.36 12.68
C ALA A 10 -8.94 -1.44 13.17
N THR A 11 -8.56 -2.56 13.80
CA THR A 11 -7.19 -2.80 14.26
C THR A 11 -6.22 -2.91 13.08
N GLU A 12 -6.60 -3.65 12.04
CA GLU A 12 -5.82 -3.77 10.81
C GLU A 12 -5.64 -2.42 10.13
N LYS A 13 -6.70 -1.60 10.02
CA LYS A 13 -6.62 -0.24 9.47
C LYS A 13 -5.71 0.66 10.30
N ARG A 14 -5.78 0.60 11.65
CA ARG A 14 -4.88 1.36 12.53
C ARG A 14 -3.42 0.96 12.32
N LEU A 15 -3.14 -0.34 12.25
CA LEU A 15 -1.79 -0.85 12.00
C LEU A 15 -1.28 -0.46 10.59
N LYS A 16 -2.13 -0.54 9.57
CA LYS A 16 -1.82 -0.16 8.19
C LYS A 16 -1.60 1.35 8.03
N ASN A 17 -2.29 2.17 8.82
CA ASN A 17 -2.10 3.62 8.85
C ASN A 17 -0.79 4.00 9.54
N TRP A 18 -0.32 3.20 10.50
CA TRP A 18 0.96 3.48 11.13
C TRP A 18 2.10 3.39 10.12
N ARG A 19 2.82 4.51 9.95
CA ARG A 19 3.89 4.71 8.95
C ARG A 19 3.40 4.69 7.49
N ARG A 20 2.10 4.88 7.22
CA ARG A 20 1.58 5.04 5.86
C ARG A 20 2.25 6.22 5.15
N ASP A 21 2.30 7.37 5.80
CA ASP A 21 2.90 8.59 5.24
C ASP A 21 4.38 8.39 4.92
N TRP A 22 5.12 7.69 5.79
CA TRP A 22 6.51 7.34 5.53
C TRP A 22 6.69 6.43 4.30
N LYS A 23 5.80 5.44 4.11
CA LYS A 23 5.83 4.57 2.94
C LYS A 23 5.51 5.36 1.67
N ILE A 24 4.49 6.22 1.71
CA ILE A 24 4.11 7.09 0.59
C ILE A 24 5.28 8.00 0.22
N ALA A 25 5.85 8.73 1.19
CA ALA A 25 6.97 9.63 0.95
C ALA A 25 8.19 8.89 0.35
N ARG A 26 8.45 7.65 0.79
CA ARG A 26 9.52 6.82 0.20
C ARG A 26 9.20 6.41 -1.24
N ILE A 27 7.97 5.99 -1.52
CA ILE A 27 7.51 5.65 -2.87
C ILE A 27 7.59 6.87 -3.78
N GLU A 28 7.12 8.04 -3.35
CA GLU A 28 7.15 9.27 -4.13
C GLU A 28 8.58 9.75 -4.41
N ARG A 29 9.49 9.56 -3.45
CA ARG A 29 10.92 9.86 -3.65
C ARG A 29 11.55 8.97 -4.73
N ASP A 30 11.25 7.68 -4.72
CA ASP A 30 11.90 6.69 -5.60
C ASP A 30 11.12 6.47 -6.93
N ASN A 31 9.82 6.77 -6.96
CA ASN A 31 8.89 6.64 -8.09
C ASN A 31 7.89 7.83 -8.12
N PRO A 32 8.35 9.05 -8.47
CA PRO A 32 7.54 10.26 -8.41
C PRO A 32 6.37 10.27 -9.39
N HIS A 33 6.45 9.49 -10.47
CA HIS A 33 5.41 9.39 -11.50
C HIS A 33 4.44 8.24 -11.27
N TRP A 34 4.59 7.50 -10.16
CA TRP A 34 3.77 6.31 -9.86
C TRP A 34 3.71 5.33 -11.04
N ALA A 35 4.82 5.20 -11.78
CA ALA A 35 4.90 4.32 -12.92
C ALA A 35 4.73 2.86 -12.49
N ASP A 36 4.04 2.07 -13.31
CA ASP A 36 3.92 0.62 -13.11
C ASP A 36 5.28 -0.06 -13.38
N LEU A 37 6.00 -0.37 -12.30
CA LEU A 37 7.30 -1.03 -12.37
C LEU A 37 7.19 -2.50 -12.79
N ALA A 38 6.00 -3.11 -12.78
CA ALA A 38 5.80 -4.49 -13.20
C ALA A 38 6.22 -4.69 -14.67
N VAL A 39 5.93 -3.71 -15.53
CA VAL A 39 6.31 -3.72 -16.95
C VAL A 39 7.84 -3.80 -17.11
N GLY A 40 8.58 -3.04 -16.31
CA GLY A 40 10.05 -3.07 -16.32
C GLY A 40 10.64 -4.40 -15.82
N LEU A 41 9.86 -5.18 -15.06
CA LEU A 41 10.23 -6.51 -14.57
C LEU A 41 9.76 -7.65 -15.50
N GLY A 42 9.13 -7.33 -16.65
CA GLY A 42 8.62 -8.32 -17.60
C GLY A 42 7.26 -8.92 -17.23
N LEU A 43 6.55 -8.31 -16.28
CA LEU A 43 5.17 -8.66 -15.94
C LEU A 43 4.18 -7.87 -16.83
N PRO A 44 2.98 -8.41 -17.09
CA PRO A 44 1.95 -7.67 -17.81
C PRO A 44 1.57 -6.39 -17.03
N PRO A 45 1.23 -5.29 -17.74
CA PRO A 45 0.72 -4.08 -17.09
C PRO A 45 -0.59 -4.39 -16.37
N LEU A 46 -0.90 -3.60 -15.34
CA LEU A 46 -2.24 -3.60 -14.77
C LEU A 46 -3.26 -3.15 -15.84
N ASP A 47 -4.30 -3.96 -16.04
CA ASP A 47 -5.44 -3.60 -16.89
C ASP A 47 -6.28 -2.50 -16.17
N ASP A 48 -6.80 -1.54 -16.95
CA ASP A 48 -7.69 -0.46 -16.48
C ASP A 48 -9.09 -0.95 -16.06
#